data_AF-A0A1R2AUY9-F1
#
_entry.id   AF-A0A1R2AUY9-F1
#
_cell.length_a   1.000
_cell.length_b   1.000
_cell.length_c   1.000
_cell.angle_alpha   90.00
_cell.angle_beta   90.00
_cell.angle_gamma   90.00
#
_symmetry.space_group_name_H-M   'P 1'
#
loop_
_entity.id
_entity.type
_entity.pdbx_description
1 polymer ?
#
loop_
_entity_poly.entity_id
_entity_poly.type
_entity_poly.pdbx_seq_one_letter_code
_entity_poly.pdbx_strand_id
1 'polypeptide(L)'
;MREAVGDSPSEPEIEKYLKDTLAKGLVIPGYGHAVLRVTDPRFVCQMEFAQRYMPDDILCKLIASLYKVAPRVLKDLGKVSNPYPNVDAHSGALLTHFGMTEYDFYTVLFGVSRAIGVCASFVWSRALALPIIRPASVTMENLEEFVRKT
;
A
#
# COMPACT_ATOMS: atom_id res chain seq x y z
N MET A 1 4.77 7.70 13.45
CA MET A 1 3.53 8.19 14.09
C MET A 1 3.46 7.81 15.56
N ARG A 2 3.42 6.52 15.93
CA ARG A 2 3.33 6.07 17.35
C ARG A 2 4.29 6.81 18.29
N GLU A 3 5.56 6.95 17.93
CA GLU A 3 6.55 7.69 18.74
C GLU A 3 6.20 9.17 18.98
N ALA A 4 5.45 9.81 18.07
CA ALA A 4 5.11 11.22 18.14
C ALA A 4 3.79 11.50 18.87
N VAL A 5 2.83 10.59 18.81
CA VAL A 5 1.46 10.78 19.35
C VAL A 5 1.09 9.78 20.45
N GLY A 6 1.98 8.83 20.78
CA GLY A 6 1.77 7.82 21.81
C GLY A 6 0.98 6.59 21.34
N ASP A 7 0.60 5.76 22.31
CA ASP A 7 -0.06 4.46 22.09
C ASP A 7 -1.57 4.57 21.84
N SER A 8 -2.21 5.61 22.36
CA SER A 8 -3.67 5.82 22.27
C SER A 8 -4.01 7.28 21.94
N PRO A 9 -3.59 7.81 20.78
CA PRO A 9 -3.90 9.17 20.38
C PRO A 9 -5.38 9.36 20.05
N SER A 10 -5.89 10.55 20.32
CA SER A 10 -7.21 10.99 19.88
C SER A 10 -7.25 11.28 18.37
N GLU A 11 -8.44 11.23 17.76
CA GLU A 11 -8.59 11.56 16.33
C GLU A 11 -8.06 12.97 15.96
N PRO A 12 -8.26 14.03 16.78
CA PRO A 12 -7.67 15.34 16.52
C PRO A 12 -6.13 15.36 16.55
N GLU A 13 -5.50 14.57 17.43
CA GLU A 13 -4.03 14.46 17.49
C GLU A 13 -3.47 13.77 16.25
N ILE A 14 -4.15 12.70 15.80
CA ILE A 14 -3.82 12.03 14.53
C ILE A 14 -3.98 13.02 13.38
N GLU A 15 -5.11 13.71 13.29
CA GLU A 15 -5.39 14.68 12.23
C GLU A 15 -4.32 15.78 12.17
N LYS A 16 -3.93 16.34 13.32
CA LYS A 16 -2.85 17.32 13.42
C LYS A 16 -1.53 16.75 12.90
N TYR A 17 -1.15 15.56 13.37
CA TYR A 17 0.08 14.90 12.93
C TYR A 17 0.11 14.67 11.40
N LEU A 18 -1.01 14.24 10.82
CA LEU A 18 -1.12 14.02 9.37
C LEU A 18 -1.00 15.34 8.59
N LYS A 19 -1.68 16.40 9.02
CA LYS A 19 -1.58 17.72 8.39
C LYS A 19 -0.16 18.27 8.46
N ASP A 20 0.49 18.16 9.63
CA ASP A 20 1.88 18.58 9.82
C ASP A 20 2.86 17.78 8.94
N THR A 21 2.60 16.47 8.78
CA THR A 21 3.39 15.59 7.91
C THR A 21 3.27 16.00 6.44
N LEU A 22 2.04 16.22 5.98
CA LEU A 22 1.76 16.64 4.59
C LEU A 22 2.27 18.06 4.30
N ALA A 23 2.22 18.97 5.27
CA ALA A 23 2.75 20.33 5.14
C ALA A 23 4.28 20.35 4.95
N LYS A 24 4.98 19.34 5.48
CA LYS A 24 6.43 19.12 5.24
C LYS A 24 6.74 18.49 3.88
N GLY A 25 5.73 18.24 3.05
CA GLY A 25 5.89 17.57 1.75
C GLY A 25 6.09 16.06 1.84
N LEU A 26 5.90 15.46 3.02
CA LEU A 26 5.96 14.02 3.20
C LEU A 26 4.63 13.36 2.82
N VAL A 27 4.65 12.05 2.61
CA VAL A 27 3.48 11.23 2.27
C VAL A 27 3.03 10.39 3.47
N ILE A 28 1.79 9.90 3.42
CA ILE A 28 1.27 8.91 4.38
C ILE A 28 1.50 7.51 3.78
N PRO A 29 2.39 6.67 4.34
CA PRO A 29 2.66 5.34 3.80
C PRO A 29 1.40 4.49 3.74
N GLY A 30 1.23 3.75 2.64
CA GLY A 30 0.08 2.85 2.43
C GLY A 30 -1.19 3.55 1.95
N TYR A 31 -1.21 4.87 1.77
CA TYR A 31 -2.35 5.66 1.27
C TYR A 31 -2.00 6.38 -0.04
N GLY A 32 -3.02 6.71 -0.85
CA GLY A 32 -2.86 7.58 -2.02
C GLY A 32 -2.57 6.84 -3.33
N HIS A 33 -3.30 5.75 -3.59
CA HIS A 33 -3.08 4.93 -4.78
C HIS A 33 -3.64 5.59 -6.06
N ALA A 34 -2.89 5.52 -7.17
CA ALA A 34 -3.34 6.09 -8.45
C ALA A 34 -4.61 5.42 -9.05
N VAL A 35 -4.92 4.19 -8.64
CA VAL A 35 -5.94 3.34 -9.30
C VAL A 35 -7.09 2.94 -8.37
N LEU A 36 -6.82 2.64 -7.10
CA LEU A 36 -7.82 2.08 -6.17
C LEU A 36 -8.81 3.16 -5.71
N ARG A 37 -10.02 3.17 -6.27
CA ARG A 37 -11.08 4.15 -5.95
C ARG A 37 -11.80 3.92 -4.63
N VAL A 38 -11.55 2.79 -3.98
CA VAL A 38 -12.15 2.36 -2.73
C VAL A 38 -11.08 1.71 -1.86
N THR A 39 -11.39 1.48 -0.58
CA THR A 39 -10.52 0.70 0.30
C THR A 39 -10.21 -0.67 -0.31
N ASP A 40 -8.93 -1.01 -0.33
CA ASP A 40 -8.46 -2.31 -0.80
C ASP A 40 -9.11 -3.44 0.03
N PRO A 41 -9.84 -4.38 -0.59
CA PRO A 41 -10.44 -5.50 0.14
C PRO A 41 -9.42 -6.33 0.93
N ARG A 42 -8.14 -6.35 0.49
CA ARG A 42 -7.06 -7.03 1.21
C ARG A 42 -6.71 -6.34 2.52
N PHE A 43 -6.81 -5.00 2.58
CA PHE A 43 -6.68 -4.24 3.82
C PHE A 43 -7.85 -4.55 4.76
N VAL A 44 -9.08 -4.57 4.24
CA VAL A 44 -10.28 -4.87 5.03
C VAL A 44 -10.20 -6.25 5.67
N CYS A 45 -9.80 -7.28 4.91
CA CYS A 45 -9.62 -8.64 5.42
C CYS A 45 -8.62 -8.70 6.59
N GLN A 46 -7.50 -7.96 6.51
CA GLN A 46 -6.51 -7.89 7.58
C GLN A 46 -7.02 -7.15 8.81
N MET A 47 -7.79 -6.09 8.60
CA MET A 47 -8.43 -5.33 9.69
C MET A 47 -9.47 -6.17 10.43
N GLU A 48 -10.32 -6.92 9.72
CA GLU A 48 -11.29 -7.86 10.30
C GLU A 48 -10.58 -8.98 11.08
N PHE A 49 -9.49 -9.51 10.54
CA PHE A 49 -8.65 -10.49 11.25
C PHE A 49 -8.10 -9.90 12.56
N ALA A 50 -7.56 -8.67 12.51
CA ALA A 50 -7.03 -8.00 13.70
C ALA A 50 -8.11 -7.80 14.77
N GLN A 51 -9.29 -7.31 14.37
CA GLN A 51 -10.43 -7.10 15.28
C GLN A 51 -10.90 -8.39 15.95
N ARG A 52 -10.81 -9.53 15.26
CA ARG A 52 -11.25 -10.82 15.79
C ARG A 52 -10.25 -11.47 16.75
N TYR A 53 -8.96 -11.39 16.44
CA TYR A 53 -7.95 -12.20 17.13
C TYR A 53 -6.98 -11.39 18.00
N MET A 54 -6.88 -10.07 17.78
CA MET A 54 -6.01 -9.17 18.53
C MET A 54 -6.64 -7.78 18.68
N PRO A 55 -7.89 -7.70 19.20
CA PRO A 55 -8.61 -6.43 19.29
C PRO A 55 -7.88 -5.41 20.16
N ASP A 56 -7.00 -5.86 21.07
CA ASP A 56 -6.26 -5.04 22.00
C ASP A 56 -4.86 -4.60 21.55
N ASP A 57 -4.40 -5.06 20.39
CA ASP A 57 -3.10 -4.69 19.85
C ASP A 57 -3.01 -3.18 19.56
N ILE A 58 -1.97 -2.54 20.11
CA ILE A 58 -1.77 -1.09 20.06
C ILE A 58 -1.59 -0.62 18.61
N LEU A 59 -0.81 -1.34 17.80
CA LEU A 59 -0.55 -0.96 16.41
C LEU A 59 -1.80 -1.14 15.55
N CYS A 60 -2.55 -2.22 15.75
CA CYS A 60 -3.81 -2.45 15.04
C CYS A 60 -4.87 -1.41 15.40
N LYS A 61 -4.99 -1.02 16.68
CA LYS A 61 -5.85 0.09 17.11
C LYS A 61 -5.44 1.40 16.45
N LEU A 62 -4.14 1.68 16.39
CA LEU A 62 -3.60 2.88 15.76
C LEU A 62 -3.92 2.94 14.25
N ILE A 63 -3.77 1.80 13.55
CA ILE A 63 -4.12 1.68 12.13
C ILE A 63 -5.62 1.87 11.92
N ALA A 64 -6.47 1.31 12.78
CA ALA A 64 -7.92 1.48 12.71
C ALA A 64 -8.33 2.96 12.92
N SER A 65 -7.70 3.66 13.87
CA SER A 65 -7.92 5.11 14.07
C SER A 65 -7.41 5.92 12.89
N LEU A 66 -6.23 5.57 12.34
CA LEU A 66 -5.69 6.21 11.14
C LEU A 66 -6.62 6.04 9.94
N TYR A 67 -7.23 4.87 9.77
CA TYR A 67 -8.19 4.60 8.70
C TYR A 67 -9.44 5.48 8.76
N LYS A 68 -9.88 5.90 9.94
CA LYS A 68 -11.00 6.85 10.09
C LYS A 68 -10.62 8.26 9.68
N VAL A 69 -9.39 8.69 9.98
CA VAL A 69 -8.95 10.09 9.88
C VAL A 69 -8.26 10.39 8.54
N ALA A 70 -7.33 9.54 8.11
CA ALA A 70 -6.47 9.80 6.95
C ALA A 70 -7.24 10.04 5.64
N PRO A 71 -8.31 9.29 5.30
CA PRO A 71 -9.06 9.54 4.09
C PRO A 71 -9.70 10.94 4.05
N ARG A 72 -10.17 11.46 5.19
CA ARG A 72 -10.73 12.83 5.28
C ARG A 72 -9.64 13.87 5.02
N VAL A 73 -8.51 13.76 5.74
CA VAL A 73 -7.38 14.69 5.61
C VAL A 73 -6.83 14.73 4.18
N LEU A 74 -6.72 13.58 3.53
CA LEU A 74 -6.22 13.49 2.16
C LEU A 74 -7.20 14.05 1.12
N LYS A 75 -8.53 13.94 1.36
CA LYS A 75 -9.55 14.58 0.51
C LYS A 75 -9.49 16.10 0.62
N ASP A 76 -9.37 16.62 1.84
CA ASP A 76 -9.30 18.07 2.09
C ASP A 76 -8.07 18.71 1.44
N LEU A 77 -6.98 17.96 1.26
CA LEU A 77 -5.77 18.42 0.55
C LEU A 77 -6.01 18.63 -0.96
N GLY A 78 -6.98 17.96 -1.57
CA GLY A 78 -7.32 18.09 -3.00
C GLY A 78 -6.27 17.58 -4.00
N LYS A 79 -5.13 17.05 -3.52
CA LYS A 79 -4.02 16.55 -4.36
C LYS A 79 -4.04 15.04 -4.60
N VAL A 80 -4.85 14.30 -3.85
CA VAL A 80 -4.88 12.83 -3.90
C VAL A 80 -6.19 12.37 -4.55
N SER A 81 -6.08 11.67 -5.68
CA SER A 81 -7.24 11.15 -6.41
C SER A 81 -7.99 10.08 -5.60
N ASN A 82 -7.25 9.14 -4.99
CA ASN A 82 -7.85 8.09 -4.17
C ASN A 82 -7.17 7.97 -2.79
N PRO A 83 -7.84 8.41 -1.72
CA PRO A 83 -7.25 8.56 -0.39
C PRO A 83 -7.38 7.31 0.49
N TYR A 84 -7.50 6.12 -0.11
CA TYR A 84 -7.77 4.88 0.60
C TYR A 84 -6.51 4.03 0.80
N PRO A 85 -6.46 3.22 1.87
CA PRO A 85 -5.30 2.38 2.13
C PRO A 85 -5.25 1.13 1.24
N ASN A 86 -4.05 0.58 1.09
CA ASN A 86 -3.80 -0.73 0.50
C ASN A 86 -3.39 -1.78 1.54
N VAL A 87 -3.19 -3.02 1.10
CA VAL A 87 -2.77 -4.15 1.95
C VAL A 87 -1.50 -3.89 2.80
N ASP A 88 -0.58 -3.07 2.31
CA ASP A 88 0.70 -2.82 2.98
C ASP A 88 0.54 -1.88 4.18
N ALA A 89 -0.58 -1.16 4.26
CA ALA A 89 -0.89 -0.30 5.39
C ALA A 89 -1.24 -1.07 6.68
N HIS A 90 -1.50 -2.38 6.61
CA HIS A 90 -1.92 -3.18 7.77
C HIS A 90 -1.05 -4.41 8.04
N SER A 91 -0.54 -5.07 7.00
CA SER A 91 0.12 -6.38 7.11
C SER A 91 1.29 -6.38 8.11
N GLY A 92 2.10 -5.33 8.14
CA GLY A 92 3.24 -5.22 9.06
C GLY A 92 2.86 -5.33 10.54
N ALA A 93 1.76 -4.70 10.96
CA ALA A 93 1.31 -4.77 12.35
C ALA A 93 0.89 -6.18 12.77
N LEU A 94 0.26 -6.94 11.86
CA LEU A 94 -0.11 -8.33 12.12
C LEU A 94 1.13 -9.21 12.34
N LEU A 95 2.14 -9.05 11.50
CA LEU A 95 3.38 -9.84 11.60
C LEU A 95 4.12 -9.52 12.91
N THR A 96 4.25 -8.24 13.24
CA THR A 96 4.89 -7.77 14.47
C THR A 96 4.17 -8.26 15.72
N HIS A 97 2.83 -8.27 15.73
CA HIS A 97 2.07 -8.79 16.87
C HIS A 97 2.41 -10.25 17.20
N PHE A 98 2.59 -11.09 16.17
CA PHE A 98 2.96 -12.51 16.35
C PHE A 98 4.46 -12.74 16.50
N GLY A 99 5.25 -11.69 16.75
CA GLY A 99 6.67 -11.80 17.08
C GLY A 99 7.61 -11.81 15.87
N MET A 100 7.10 -11.59 14.66
CA MET A 100 7.95 -11.43 13.48
C MET A 100 8.28 -9.94 13.32
N THR A 101 9.49 -9.56 13.73
CA THR A 101 9.91 -8.14 13.84
C THR A 101 11.05 -7.79 12.90
N GLU A 102 11.54 -8.78 12.15
CA GLU A 102 12.62 -8.68 11.18
C GLU A 102 12.07 -8.09 9.88
N TYR A 103 11.89 -6.77 9.83
CA TYR A 103 11.27 -6.07 8.70
C TYR A 103 11.90 -6.41 7.34
N ASP A 104 13.21 -6.60 7.29
CA ASP A 104 13.93 -6.98 6.06
C ASP A 104 13.48 -8.34 5.51
N PHE A 105 12.91 -9.21 6.35
CA PHE A 105 12.41 -10.53 5.97
C PHE A 105 10.99 -10.49 5.38
N TYR A 106 10.23 -9.39 5.55
CA TYR A 106 8.83 -9.33 5.12
C TYR A 106 8.67 -9.56 3.61
N THR A 107 9.63 -9.12 2.81
CA THR A 107 9.62 -9.31 1.35
C THR A 107 9.75 -10.79 0.96
N VAL A 108 10.39 -11.63 1.79
CA VAL A 108 10.47 -13.08 1.56
C VAL A 108 9.08 -13.71 1.65
N LEU A 109 8.28 -13.34 2.65
CA LEU A 109 6.90 -13.82 2.80
C LEU A 109 6.04 -13.38 1.60
N PHE A 110 6.23 -12.15 1.15
CA PHE A 110 5.56 -11.66 -0.04
C PHE A 110 5.95 -12.48 -1.28
N GLY A 111 7.23 -12.78 -1.47
CA GLY A 111 7.72 -13.64 -2.56
C GLY A 111 7.07 -15.04 -2.54
N VAL A 112 7.02 -15.69 -1.39
CA VAL A 112 6.39 -17.01 -1.22
C VAL A 112 4.90 -16.96 -1.60
N SER A 113 4.16 -15.97 -1.11
CA SER A 113 2.73 -15.78 -1.46
C SER A 113 2.54 -15.51 -2.95
N ARG A 114 3.37 -14.65 -3.54
CA ARG A 114 3.29 -14.26 -4.95
C ARG A 114 3.63 -15.39 -5.92
N ALA A 115 4.48 -16.34 -5.52
CA ALA A 115 4.86 -17.49 -6.33
C ALA A 115 3.63 -18.30 -6.79
N ILE A 116 2.59 -18.43 -5.96
CA ILE A 116 1.37 -19.16 -6.28
C ILE A 116 0.72 -18.62 -7.57
N GLY A 117 0.51 -17.31 -7.65
CA GLY A 117 -0.12 -16.69 -8.81
C GLY A 117 0.78 -16.67 -10.05
N VAL A 118 2.07 -16.38 -9.88
CA VAL A 118 3.04 -16.32 -10.99
C VAL A 118 3.23 -17.70 -11.61
N CYS A 119 3.42 -18.74 -10.80
CA CYS A 119 3.58 -20.11 -11.28
C CYS A 119 2.30 -20.63 -11.94
N ALA A 120 1.12 -20.35 -11.40
CA ALA A 120 -0.15 -20.72 -12.03
C ALA A 120 -0.31 -20.08 -13.43
N SER A 121 -0.03 -18.78 -13.54
CA SER A 121 -0.04 -18.07 -14.83
C SER A 121 1.02 -18.62 -15.80
N PHE A 122 2.20 -19.01 -15.29
CA PHE A 122 3.27 -19.58 -16.09
C PHE A 122 2.89 -20.93 -16.69
N VAL A 123 2.25 -21.82 -15.93
CA VAL A 123 1.72 -23.10 -16.44
C VAL A 123 0.77 -22.84 -17.62
N TRP A 124 -0.18 -21.92 -17.46
CA TRP A 124 -1.10 -21.54 -18.53
C TRP A 124 -0.41 -20.92 -19.74
N SER A 125 0.62 -20.09 -19.51
CA SER A 125 1.39 -19.50 -20.60
C SER A 125 2.03 -20.58 -21.48
N ARG A 126 2.46 -21.69 -20.89
CA ARG A 126 3.02 -22.84 -21.61
C ARG A 126 1.95 -23.68 -22.28
N ALA A 127 0.85 -23.97 -21.58
CA ALA A 127 -0.29 -24.68 -22.15
C ALA A 127 -0.88 -23.96 -23.39
N LEU A 128 -0.93 -22.63 -23.37
CA LEU A 128 -1.39 -21.79 -24.48
C LEU A 128 -0.31 -21.48 -25.53
N ALA A 129 0.90 -22.02 -25.37
CA ALA A 129 2.04 -21.76 -26.24
C ALA A 129 2.27 -20.26 -26.52
N LEU A 130 2.11 -19.40 -25.50
CA LEU A 130 2.32 -17.96 -25.67
C LEU A 130 3.75 -17.68 -26.18
N PRO A 131 3.91 -16.78 -27.17
CA PRO A 131 5.21 -16.50 -27.77
C PRO A 131 6.13 -15.73 -26.82
N ILE A 132 7.39 -15.57 -27.22
CA ILE A 132 8.34 -14.71 -26.53
C ILE A 132 7.83 -13.25 -26.49
N ILE A 133 7.84 -12.64 -25.32
CA ILE A 133 7.57 -11.20 -25.16
C ILE A 133 8.84 -10.45 -25.54
N ARG A 134 8.84 -9.77 -26.69
CA ARG A 134 9.99 -9.03 -27.22
C ARG A 134 9.60 -7.61 -27.67
N PRO A 135 9.40 -6.67 -26.72
CA PRO A 135 9.12 -5.28 -27.06
C PRO A 135 10.31 -4.63 -27.76
N ALA A 136 10.05 -3.71 -28.70
CA ALA A 136 11.08 -2.91 -29.33
C ALA A 136 11.45 -1.73 -28.42
N SER A 137 12.74 -1.52 -28.19
CA SER A 137 13.26 -0.30 -27.58
C SER A 137 13.52 0.76 -28.64
N VAL A 138 13.34 2.04 -28.30
CA VAL A 138 13.66 3.18 -29.16
C VAL A 138 14.50 4.18 -28.36
N THR A 139 15.39 4.90 -29.04
CA THR A 139 16.10 6.03 -28.43
C THR A 139 15.28 7.31 -28.53
N MET A 140 15.70 8.35 -27.81
CA MET A 140 15.12 9.69 -27.96
C MET A 140 15.30 10.22 -29.38
N GLU A 141 16.44 9.97 -30.04
CA GLU A 141 16.61 10.41 -31.44
C GLU A 141 15.62 9.74 -32.38
N ASN A 142 15.35 8.43 -32.20
CA ASN A 142 14.36 7.73 -33.01
C ASN A 142 12.95 8.33 -32.84
N LEU A 143 12.61 8.73 -31.60
CA LEU A 143 11.33 9.36 -31.31
C LEU A 143 11.23 10.77 -31.92
N GLU A 144 12.27 11.59 -31.78
CA GLU A 144 12.31 12.92 -32.39
C GLU A 144 12.20 12.85 -33.91
N GLU A 145 12.92 11.91 -34.53
CA GLU A 145 12.86 11.71 -35.97
C GLU A 145 11.47 11.24 -36.42
N PHE A 146 10.83 10.35 -35.66
CA PHE A 146 9.46 9.90 -35.92
C PHE A 146 8.46 11.05 -35.88
N VAL A 147 8.51 11.89 -34.83
CA VAL A 147 7.61 13.04 -34.68
C VAL A 147 7.86 14.09 -35.78
N ARG A 148 9.11 14.36 -36.16
CA ARG A 148 9.42 15.32 -37.24
C ARG A 148 8.93 14.87 -38.62
N LYS A 149 8.76 13.57 -38.84
CA LYS A 149 8.25 12.98 -40.09
C LYS A 149 6.72 12.90 -40.14
N THR A 150 6.05 13.11 -39.01
CA THR A 150 4.58 13.08 -38.89
C THR A 150 4.02 14.49 -38.91
#